data_AF-A0A968N3H9-F1
#
_entry.id   AF-A0A968N3H9-F1
#
_cell.length_a   1.000
_cell.length_b   1.000
_cell.length_c   1.000
_cell.angle_alpha   90.00
_cell.angle_beta   90.00
_cell.angle_gamma   90.00
#
_symmetry.space_group_name_H-M   'P 1'
#
loop_
_entity.id
_entity.type
_entity.pdbx_description
1 polymer ?
#
loop_
_entity_poly.entity_id
_entity_poly.type
_entity_poly.pdbx_seq_one_letter_code
_entity_poly.pdbx_strand_id
1 'polypeptide(L)'
;MGKTQPKVQWYSSLPPLAPEATAVGLLSEAEWSRDRPDAHGWLTENGCLLGRCSLWWRQTPTWAGAPLGYIGHWAASAAAPELLAQAGDHLAAQGCQQAIAPLMAAPGATIA
;
A
#
# COMPACT_ATOMS: atom_id res chain seq x y z
N MET A 1 -27.77 -1.92 -12.46
CA MET A 1 -26.62 -2.84 -12.37
C MET A 1 -25.57 -2.13 -11.52
N GLY A 2 -25.44 -2.47 -10.24
CA GLY A 2 -24.50 -1.79 -9.35
C GLY A 2 -23.07 -2.14 -9.76
N LYS A 3 -22.24 -1.16 -10.08
CA LYS A 3 -20.81 -1.40 -10.29
C LYS A 3 -20.23 -1.84 -8.94
N THR A 4 -19.71 -3.06 -8.86
CA THR A 4 -18.99 -3.53 -7.67
C THR A 4 -17.78 -2.61 -7.51
N GLN A 5 -17.67 -1.92 -6.37
CA GLN A 5 -16.49 -1.10 -6.10
C GLN A 5 -15.26 -2.03 -6.02
N PRO A 6 -14.14 -1.67 -6.68
CA PRO A 6 -12.94 -2.47 -6.62
C PRO A 6 -12.42 -2.47 -5.16
N LYS A 7 -12.09 -3.66 -4.66
CA LYS A 7 -11.66 -3.87 -3.28
C LYS A 7 -10.17 -4.19 -3.24
N VAL A 8 -9.45 -3.61 -2.29
CA VAL A 8 -8.04 -3.93 -2.08
C VAL A 8 -7.92 -5.30 -1.43
N GLN A 9 -7.14 -6.18 -2.06
CA GLN A 9 -6.68 -7.42 -1.46
C GLN A 9 -5.36 -7.17 -0.72
N TRP A 10 -5.34 -7.46 0.58
CA TRP A 10 -4.19 -7.27 1.46
C TRP A 10 -3.41 -8.56 1.65
N TYR A 11 -2.08 -8.48 1.61
CA TYR A 11 -1.15 -9.58 1.80
C TYR A 11 -0.12 -9.22 2.87
N SER A 12 0.14 -10.13 3.80
CA SER A 12 1.22 -10.02 4.80
C SER A 12 2.55 -10.60 4.31
N SER A 13 2.59 -11.05 3.06
CA SER A 13 3.77 -11.53 2.33
C SER A 13 3.72 -10.95 0.92
N LEU A 14 4.83 -11.04 0.17
CA LEU A 14 4.78 -10.73 -1.26
C LEU A 14 3.69 -11.61 -1.92
N PRO A 15 2.81 -11.04 -2.79
CA PRO A 15 1.76 -11.81 -3.43
C PRO A 15 2.34 -12.98 -4.23
N PRO A 16 1.80 -14.20 -4.08
CA PRO A 16 2.41 -15.42 -4.63
C PRO A 16 2.17 -15.60 -6.14
N LEU A 17 1.19 -14.90 -6.71
CA LEU A 17 0.82 -14.97 -8.13
C LEU A 17 0.68 -13.57 -8.69
N ALA A 18 1.26 -13.35 -9.86
CA ALA A 18 1.05 -12.13 -10.63
C ALA A 18 -0.43 -12.01 -11.05
N PRO A 19 -0.98 -10.79 -11.15
CA PRO A 19 -2.32 -10.58 -11.68
C PRO A 19 -2.35 -10.95 -13.17
N GLU A 20 -3.53 -11.19 -13.72
CA GLU A 20 -3.70 -11.52 -15.14
C GLU A 20 -3.20 -10.39 -16.06
N ALA A 21 -3.39 -9.14 -15.64
CA ALA A 21 -2.87 -7.95 -16.30
C ALA A 21 -2.42 -6.90 -15.28
N THR A 22 -1.53 -6.00 -15.70
CA THR A 22 -1.03 -4.90 -14.86
C THR A 22 -1.11 -3.55 -15.57
N ALA A 23 -1.80 -2.58 -14.97
CA ALA A 23 -1.74 -1.17 -15.37
C ALA A 23 -0.61 -0.40 -14.67
N VAL A 24 -0.05 -0.97 -13.60
CA VAL A 24 1.05 -0.43 -12.81
C VAL A 24 2.12 -1.50 -12.60
N GLY A 25 3.39 -1.09 -12.42
CA GLY A 25 4.48 -2.05 -12.16
C GLY A 25 4.23 -2.84 -10.87
N LEU A 26 4.77 -4.05 -10.75
CA LEU A 26 4.69 -4.86 -9.53
C LEU A 26 5.70 -4.36 -8.47
N LEU A 27 5.49 -4.75 -7.21
CA LEU A 27 6.52 -4.63 -6.18
C LEU A 27 7.50 -5.77 -6.36
N SER A 28 8.80 -5.49 -6.39
CA SER A 28 9.83 -6.52 -6.49
C SER A 28 10.08 -7.21 -5.14
N GLU A 29 10.58 -8.45 -5.19
CA GLU A 29 11.01 -9.18 -4.00
C GLU A 29 12.14 -8.47 -3.24
N ALA A 30 13.03 -7.79 -3.97
CA ALA A 30 14.10 -6.98 -3.39
C ALA A 30 13.55 -5.81 -2.57
N GLU A 31 12.57 -5.07 -3.10
CA GLU A 31 11.90 -3.98 -2.37
C GLU A 31 11.13 -4.51 -1.16
N TRP A 32 10.38 -5.61 -1.31
CA TRP A 32 9.68 -6.25 -0.20
C TRP A 32 10.63 -6.64 0.94
N SER A 33 11.74 -7.30 0.60
CA SER A 33 12.71 -7.80 1.58
C SER A 33 13.48 -6.68 2.29
N ARG A 34 13.80 -5.60 1.55
CA ARG A 34 14.50 -4.42 2.08
C ARG A 34 13.61 -3.62 3.02
N ASP A 35 12.41 -3.28 2.56
CA ASP A 35 11.58 -2.27 3.24
C ASP A 35 10.60 -2.90 4.24
N ARG A 36 10.42 -4.23 4.20
CA ARG A 36 9.67 -5.05 5.17
C ARG A 36 8.32 -4.45 5.57
N PRO A 37 7.43 -4.19 4.60
CA PRO A 37 6.09 -3.71 4.93
C PRO A 37 5.32 -4.75 5.74
N ASP A 38 4.44 -4.27 6.61
CA ASP A 38 3.55 -5.12 7.39
C ASP A 38 2.40 -5.68 6.53
N ALA A 39 2.00 -4.94 5.48
CA ALA A 39 1.12 -5.43 4.43
C ALA A 39 1.41 -4.79 3.06
N HIS A 40 1.01 -5.49 2.00
CA HIS A 40 0.92 -4.97 0.64
C HIS A 40 -0.49 -5.16 0.09
N GLY A 41 -1.03 -4.13 -0.54
CA GLY A 41 -2.39 -4.08 -1.05
C GLY A 41 -2.42 -3.99 -2.57
N TRP A 42 -3.25 -4.81 -3.20
CA TRP A 42 -3.57 -4.74 -4.63
C TRP A 42 -5.02 -4.35 -4.84
N LEU A 43 -5.25 -3.29 -5.60
CA LEU A 43 -6.57 -2.93 -6.10
C LEU A 43 -6.71 -3.50 -7.51
N THR A 44 -7.57 -4.52 -7.65
CA THR A 44 -7.81 -5.18 -8.93
C THR A 44 -9.25 -4.98 -9.40
N GLU A 45 -9.41 -4.89 -10.72
CA GLU A 45 -10.71 -4.92 -11.39
C GLU A 45 -10.60 -5.81 -12.61
N ASN A 46 -11.50 -6.80 -12.74
CA ASN A 46 -11.51 -7.76 -13.86
C ASN A 46 -10.13 -8.39 -14.14
N GLY A 47 -9.42 -8.83 -13.10
CA GLY A 47 -8.10 -9.46 -13.21
C GLY A 47 -6.94 -8.49 -13.47
N CYS A 48 -7.20 -7.20 -13.69
CA CYS A 48 -6.19 -6.18 -13.92
C CYS A 48 -5.81 -5.47 -12.62
N LEU A 49 -4.51 -5.38 -12.31
CA LEU A 49 -3.98 -4.57 -11.22
C LEU A 49 -4.00 -3.09 -11.61
N LEU A 50 -4.91 -2.34 -10.98
CA LEU A 50 -5.10 -0.89 -11.21
C LEU A 50 -4.27 -0.03 -10.27
N GLY A 51 -3.94 -0.56 -9.09
CA GLY A 51 -3.12 0.14 -8.11
C GLY A 51 -2.54 -0.77 -7.05
N ARG A 52 -1.40 -0.35 -6.49
CA ARG A 52 -0.77 -1.02 -5.34
C ARG A 52 -0.20 -0.02 -4.35
N CYS A 53 -0.14 -0.44 -3.09
CA CYS A 53 0.60 0.25 -2.04
C CYS A 53 1.09 -0.74 -0.97
N SER A 54 2.07 -0.32 -0.19
CA SER A 54 2.50 -1.02 1.02
C SER A 54 2.17 -0.19 2.26
N LEU A 55 1.93 -0.89 3.37
CA LEU A 55 1.57 -0.33 4.67
C LEU A 55 2.58 -0.75 5.74
N TRP A 56 2.85 0.16 6.67
CA TRP A 56 3.65 -0.07 7.87
C TRP A 56 2.90 0.48 9.10
N TRP A 57 2.88 -0.29 10.19
CA TRP A 57 2.28 0.09 11.47
C TRP A 57 2.95 -0.54 12.71
N ARG A 58 3.76 -1.61 12.56
CA ARG A 58 4.36 -2.31 13.72
C ARG A 58 5.68 -1.70 14.17
N GLN A 59 6.50 -1.24 13.22
CA GLN A 59 7.83 -0.68 13.47
C GLN A 59 7.89 0.79 13.11
N THR A 60 6.84 1.53 13.47
CA THR A 60 6.68 2.95 13.18
C THR A 60 6.82 3.78 14.46
N PRO A 61 7.41 4.99 14.40
CA PRO A 61 7.41 5.90 15.53
C PRO A 61 5.98 6.31 15.89
N THR A 62 5.79 6.70 17.14
CA THR A 62 4.56 7.38 17.55
C THR A 62 4.64 8.86 17.20
N TRP A 63 3.49 9.46 16.89
CA TRP A 63 3.34 10.90 16.73
C TRP A 63 2.30 11.40 17.73
N ALA A 64 2.66 12.40 18.54
CA ALA A 64 1.82 12.89 19.64
C ALA A 64 1.28 11.77 20.58
N GLY A 65 2.09 10.72 20.80
CA GLY A 65 1.73 9.58 21.65
C GLY A 65 0.82 8.53 20.99
N ALA A 66 0.48 8.67 19.71
CA ALA A 66 -0.35 7.71 18.97
C ALA A 66 0.47 6.93 17.92
N PRO A 67 0.14 5.66 17.63
CA PRO A 67 0.74 4.91 16.52
C PRO A 67 0.49 5.58 15.17
N LEU A 68 1.55 5.70 14.38
CA LEU A 68 1.52 6.27 13.03
C LEU A 68 1.51 5.16 11.99
N GLY A 69 0.67 5.29 10.97
CA GLY A 69 0.70 4.44 9.78
C GLY A 69 1.47 5.10 8.64
N TYR A 70 2.13 4.31 7.81
CA TYR A 70 2.75 4.81 6.58
C TYR A 70 2.18 4.12 5.35
N ILE A 71 2.01 4.90 4.28
CA ILE A 71 1.61 4.41 2.96
C ILE A 71 2.74 4.72 1.97
N GLY A 72 3.28 3.69 1.33
CA GLY A 72 4.41 3.76 0.42
C GLY A 72 4.30 2.72 -0.69
N HIS A 73 5.39 2.50 -1.45
CA HIS A 73 5.36 1.65 -2.66
C HIS A 73 4.17 1.94 -3.57
N TRP A 74 3.84 3.22 -3.68
CA TRP A 74 2.63 3.68 -4.33
C TRP A 74 2.77 3.57 -5.84
N ALA A 75 1.83 2.89 -6.47
CA ALA A 75 1.64 2.95 -7.91
C ALA A 75 0.15 2.87 -8.20
N ALA A 76 -0.47 4.00 -8.56
CA ALA A 76 -1.85 4.09 -9.00
C ALA A 76 -2.02 5.39 -9.82
N SER A 77 -2.89 5.36 -10.83
CA SER A 77 -3.28 6.55 -11.60
C SER A 77 -4.75 6.89 -11.33
N ALA A 78 -5.68 6.36 -12.13
CA ALA A 78 -7.11 6.60 -11.95
C ALA A 78 -7.68 6.00 -10.65
N ALA A 79 -7.06 4.94 -10.11
CA ALA A 79 -7.52 4.22 -8.92
C ALA A 79 -6.93 4.77 -7.60
N ALA A 80 -6.27 5.92 -7.66
CA ALA A 80 -5.57 6.51 -6.52
C ALA A 80 -6.50 6.86 -5.33
N PRO A 81 -7.68 7.49 -5.54
CA PRO A 81 -8.59 7.82 -4.43
C PRO A 81 -9.09 6.58 -3.68
N GLU A 82 -9.53 5.57 -4.41
CA GLU A 82 -10.08 4.33 -3.84
C GLU A 82 -9.02 3.54 -3.08
N LEU A 83 -7.81 3.46 -3.63
CA LEU A 83 -6.68 2.79 -2.98
C LEU A 83 -6.27 3.53 -1.70
N LEU A 84 -6.22 4.85 -1.72
CA LEU A 84 -5.83 5.65 -0.56
C LEU A 84 -6.87 5.56 0.56
N ALA A 85 -8.16 5.59 0.22
CA ALA A 85 -9.24 5.43 1.19
C ALA A 85 -9.17 4.08 1.89
N GLN A 86 -9.07 2.98 1.12
CA GLN A 86 -9.00 1.63 1.69
C GLN A 86 -7.71 1.38 2.47
N ALA A 87 -6.59 1.99 2.08
CA ALA A 87 -5.34 1.96 2.84
C ALA A 87 -5.47 2.67 4.20
N GLY A 88 -6.13 3.83 4.23
CA GLY A 88 -6.44 4.55 5.46
C GLY A 88 -7.31 3.71 6.41
N ASP A 89 -8.38 3.11 5.89
CA ASP A 89 -9.25 2.21 6.65
C ASP A 89 -8.48 1.01 7.22
N HIS A 90 -7.57 0.44 6.44
CA HIS A 90 -6.74 -0.67 6.90
C HIS A 90 -5.80 -0.25 8.04
N LEU A 91 -5.13 0.89 7.93
CA LEU A 91 -4.26 1.43 8.99
C LEU A 91 -5.05 1.78 10.27
N ALA A 92 -6.24 2.37 10.12
CA ALA A 92 -7.12 2.65 11.24
C ALA A 92 -7.53 1.36 11.97
N ALA A 93 -7.81 0.27 11.23
CA ALA A 93 -8.09 -1.05 11.80
C ALA A 93 -6.89 -1.66 12.55
N GLN A 94 -5.66 -1.22 12.26
CA GLN A 94 -4.45 -1.58 13.00
C GLN A 94 -4.17 -0.67 14.21
N GLY A 95 -5.05 0.30 14.49
CA GLY A 95 -4.93 1.24 15.62
C GLY A 95 -4.15 2.51 15.32
N CYS A 96 -3.77 2.75 14.06
CA CYS A 96 -3.17 4.02 13.66
C CYS A 96 -4.21 5.14 13.70
N GLN A 97 -3.87 6.27 14.32
CA GLN A 97 -4.75 7.45 14.35
C GLN A 97 -4.46 8.43 13.20
N GLN A 98 -3.28 8.30 12.61
CA GLN A 98 -2.81 9.12 11.50
C GLN A 98 -2.06 8.24 10.51
N ALA A 99 -2.08 8.63 9.25
CA ALA A 99 -1.29 8.02 8.20
C ALA A 99 -0.50 9.10 7.45
N ILE A 100 0.76 8.81 7.10
CA ILE A 100 1.56 9.66 6.22
C ILE A 100 1.62 9.01 4.83
N ALA A 101 1.23 9.77 3.80
CA ALA A 101 1.09 9.28 2.44
C ALA A 101 1.25 10.39 1.38
N PRO A 102 1.62 10.05 0.13
CA PRO A 102 2.41 8.88 -0.26
C PRO A 102 3.89 9.12 0.03
N LEU A 103 4.55 8.18 0.72
CA LEU A 103 6.00 8.20 0.86
C LEU A 103 6.63 7.47 -0.32
N MET A 104 7.43 8.20 -1.09
CA MET A 104 8.37 7.61 -2.05
C MET A 104 9.78 8.01 -1.63
N ALA A 105 10.72 7.06 -1.63
CA ALA A 105 12.12 7.41 -1.60
C ALA A 105 12.44 8.16 -2.91
N ALA A 106 12.96 9.38 -2.82
CA ALA A 106 13.58 10.00 -3.98
C ALA A 106 14.85 9.20 -4.35
N PRO A 107 15.14 8.94 -5.63
CA PRO A 107 16.39 8.30 -6.02
C PRO A 107 17.59 9.04 -5.43
N GLY A 108 18.43 8.33 -4.67
CA GLY A 108 19.62 8.92 -4.04
C GLY A 108 19.39 9.65 -2.72
N ALA A 109 18.19 9.60 -2.13
CA ALA A 109 17.96 10.14 -0.79
C ALA A 109 18.60 9.23 0.27
N THR A 110 19.78 9.61 0.75
CA THR A 110 20.30 9.14 2.04
C THR A 110 19.71 10.05 3.11
N ILE A 111 18.71 9.55 3.84
CA ILE A 111 18.21 10.23 5.04
C ILE A 111 19.05 9.70 6.20
N ALA A 112 19.81 10.61 6.83
CA ALA A 112 20.78 10.34 7.88
C ALA A 112 20.12 9.83 9.18
#